data_AF-A0A1R0KKB6-F1
#
_entry.id   AF-A0A1R0KKB6-F1
#
_cell.length_a   1.000
_cell.length_b   1.000
_cell.length_c   1.000
_cell.angle_alpha   90.00
_cell.angle_beta   90.00
_cell.angle_gamma   90.00
#
_symmetry.space_group_name_H-M   'P 1'
#
loop_
_entity.id
_entity.type
_entity.pdbx_description
1 polymer ?
#
loop_
_entity_poly.entity_id
_entity_poly.type
_entity_poly.pdbx_seq_one_letter_code
_entity_poly.pdbx_strand_id
1 'polypeptide(L)'
;MIDRPEFAAIPWWEAEPSRFARDQREIADSFPELDWHGAGAGVWSGRLSMWPLQRPEPAGLTFLLGGHGMQIEIAYRQAYPMVPPRIFPVDPRPEPVECTQHRWHVNGDGSLCQFQTDTAWDPRDSVCDLIVKAAAWRIEYALMKAGALDQMTLHGIVSDSSLDDLITITGQHLDSTDAHPKGAESAESVDSGEER
;
A
#
# COMPACT_ATOMS: atom_id res chain seq x y z
N MET A 1 34.62 2.78 -40.13
CA MET A 1 33.71 2.44 -39.02
C MET A 1 34.53 2.53 -37.75
N ILE A 2 34.20 3.44 -36.85
CA ILE A 2 34.83 3.48 -35.52
C ILE A 2 34.09 2.44 -34.70
N ASP A 3 34.79 1.38 -34.31
CA ASP A 3 34.33 0.37 -33.38
C ASP A 3 34.08 1.09 -32.04
N ARG A 4 32.80 1.23 -31.69
CA ARG A 4 32.39 2.00 -30.51
C ARG A 4 32.43 1.00 -29.36
N PRO A 5 33.28 1.20 -28.34
CA PRO A 5 33.38 0.24 -27.24
C PRO A 5 32.00 0.03 -26.63
N GLU A 6 31.64 -1.24 -26.46
CA GLU A 6 30.40 -1.65 -25.83
C GLU A 6 30.51 -1.32 -24.34
N PHE A 7 29.99 -0.16 -23.94
CA PHE A 7 29.91 0.22 -22.54
C PHE A 7 28.81 -0.61 -21.88
N ALA A 8 29.20 -1.62 -21.11
CA ALA A 8 28.27 -2.31 -20.22
C ALA A 8 27.75 -1.31 -19.19
N ALA A 9 26.42 -1.16 -19.10
CA ALA A 9 25.80 -0.33 -18.09
C ALA A 9 26.02 -0.95 -16.70
N ILE A 10 26.61 -0.19 -15.79
CA ILE A 10 26.77 -0.59 -14.39
C ILE A 10 25.46 -0.26 -13.67
N PRO A 11 24.81 -1.21 -12.98
CA PRO A 11 23.61 -0.92 -12.21
C PRO A 11 23.94 -0.03 -11.01
N TRP A 12 22.98 0.78 -10.57
CA TRP A 12 23.23 1.75 -9.49
C TRP A 12 23.77 1.11 -8.20
N TRP A 13 23.36 -0.11 -7.85
CA TRP A 13 23.81 -0.77 -6.61
C TRP A 13 25.27 -1.23 -6.67
N GLU A 14 25.83 -1.40 -7.88
CA GLU A 14 27.26 -1.63 -8.06
C GLU A 14 28.06 -0.31 -8.06
N ALA A 15 27.45 0.76 -8.58
CA ALA A 15 28.03 2.10 -8.55
C ALA A 15 28.04 2.71 -7.13
N GLU A 16 26.99 2.43 -6.34
CA GLU A 16 26.75 2.96 -5.00
C GLU A 16 26.58 1.83 -3.95
N PRO A 17 27.60 0.96 -3.75
CA PRO A 17 27.46 -0.26 -2.96
C PRO A 17 27.17 0.02 -1.48
N SER A 18 27.68 1.12 -0.93
CA SER A 18 27.39 1.51 0.46
C SER A 18 25.94 1.94 0.66
N ARG A 19 25.32 2.57 -0.35
CA ARG A 19 23.89 2.92 -0.30
C ARG A 19 23.05 1.65 -0.36
N PHE A 20 23.36 0.74 -1.29
CA PHE A 20 22.63 -0.51 -1.41
C PHE A 20 22.71 -1.36 -0.14
N ALA A 21 23.91 -1.51 0.45
CA ALA A 21 24.08 -2.24 1.71
C ALA A 21 23.29 -1.63 2.87
N ARG A 22 23.11 -0.30 2.88
CA ARG A 22 22.25 0.38 3.85
C ARG A 22 20.79 0.03 3.63
N ASP A 23 20.29 0.14 2.39
CA ASP A 23 18.89 -0.17 2.08
C ASP A 23 18.56 -1.63 2.41
N GLN A 24 19.46 -2.58 2.08
CA GLN A 24 19.29 -3.99 2.41
C GLN A 24 19.16 -4.22 3.91
N ARG A 25 20.01 -3.59 4.72
CA ARG A 25 19.94 -3.70 6.19
C ARG A 25 18.63 -3.13 6.71
N GLU A 26 18.32 -1.88 6.35
CA GLU A 26 17.13 -1.18 6.88
C GLU A 26 15.82 -1.90 6.49
N ILE A 27 15.74 -2.39 5.25
CA ILE A 27 14.58 -3.17 4.78
C ILE A 27 14.52 -4.51 5.49
N ALA A 28 15.62 -5.27 5.58
CA ALA A 28 15.61 -6.58 6.25
C ALA A 28 15.22 -6.47 7.73
N ASP A 29 15.64 -5.39 8.41
CA ASP A 29 15.32 -5.17 9.82
C ASP A 29 13.84 -4.79 10.04
N SER A 30 13.24 -4.03 9.12
CA SER A 30 11.90 -3.44 9.30
C SER A 30 10.79 -4.17 8.54
N PHE A 31 11.12 -4.78 7.41
CA PHE A 31 10.19 -5.40 6.45
C PHE A 31 10.77 -6.73 5.94
N PRO A 32 10.92 -7.73 6.81
CA PRO A 32 11.61 -9.00 6.49
C PRO A 32 10.89 -9.84 5.42
N GLU A 33 9.64 -9.52 5.09
CA GLU A 33 8.86 -10.16 4.02
C GLU A 33 9.13 -9.55 2.63
N LEU A 34 10.01 -8.55 2.51
CA LEU A 34 10.41 -7.97 1.23
C LEU A 34 11.66 -8.65 0.68
N ASP A 35 11.56 -9.17 -0.54
CA ASP A 35 12.64 -9.83 -1.27
C ASP A 35 13.23 -8.92 -2.34
N TRP A 36 14.56 -8.89 -2.44
CA TRP A 36 15.28 -8.17 -3.49
C TRP A 36 15.44 -8.99 -4.76
N HIS A 37 15.18 -8.35 -5.90
CA HIS A 37 15.42 -8.87 -7.24
C HIS A 37 16.32 -7.92 -8.03
N GLY A 38 17.55 -8.34 -8.32
CA GLY A 38 18.58 -7.54 -9.01
C GLY A 38 18.39 -7.37 -10.52
N ALA A 39 17.18 -7.56 -11.06
CA ALA A 39 16.94 -7.36 -12.49
C ALA A 39 16.84 -5.85 -12.82
N GLY A 40 17.54 -5.42 -13.87
CA GLY A 40 17.45 -4.04 -14.38
C GLY A 40 17.98 -2.99 -13.40
N ALA A 41 17.08 -2.14 -12.88
CA ALA A 41 17.39 -1.16 -11.84
C ALA A 41 17.00 -1.65 -10.44
N GLY A 42 16.54 -2.90 -10.32
CA GLY A 42 16.35 -3.57 -9.04
C GLY A 42 14.96 -3.31 -8.47
N VAL A 43 14.40 -4.34 -7.86
CA VAL A 43 13.03 -4.32 -7.34
C VAL A 43 13.01 -5.01 -5.98
N TRP A 44 12.31 -4.42 -5.02
CA TRP A 44 11.85 -5.17 -3.84
C TRP A 44 10.40 -5.56 -4.02
N SER A 45 10.03 -6.79 -3.65
CA SER A 45 8.63 -7.21 -3.70
C SER A 45 8.27 -8.02 -2.45
N GLY A 46 7.02 -7.93 -2.01
CA GLY A 46 6.56 -8.67 -0.83
C GLY A 46 5.34 -8.02 -0.19
N ARG A 47 4.94 -8.57 0.97
CA ARG A 47 3.77 -8.10 1.70
C ARG A 47 4.19 -7.25 2.89
N LEU A 48 3.55 -6.09 3.03
CA LEU A 48 3.68 -5.24 4.21
C LEU A 48 2.77 -5.74 5.32
N SER A 49 3.15 -5.49 6.57
CA SER A 49 2.26 -5.64 7.71
C SER A 49 1.08 -4.65 7.62
N MET A 50 -0.02 -4.96 8.29
CA MET A 50 -1.18 -4.06 8.36
C MET A 50 -0.87 -2.76 9.09
N TRP A 51 0.04 -2.80 10.08
CA TRP A 51 0.32 -1.68 10.96
C TRP A 51 1.82 -1.57 11.30
N PRO A 52 2.66 -1.02 10.42
CA PRO A 52 4.07 -0.76 10.73
C PRO A 52 4.28 0.58 11.48
N LEU A 53 3.20 1.23 11.94
CA LEU A 53 3.28 2.55 12.57
C LEU A 53 3.77 2.42 14.02
N GLN A 54 4.53 3.41 14.48
CA GLN A 54 5.10 3.46 15.84
C GLN A 54 4.09 3.97 16.88
N ARG A 55 2.89 3.40 16.88
CA ARG A 55 1.77 3.73 17.77
C ARG A 55 0.79 2.55 17.86
N PRO A 56 -0.07 2.46 18.90
CA PRO A 56 -0.99 1.33 19.05
C PRO A 56 -1.88 1.11 17.83
N GLU A 57 -2.11 -0.16 17.49
CA GLU A 57 -3.02 -0.57 16.41
C GLU A 57 -4.49 -0.33 16.83
N PRO A 58 -5.31 0.34 16.00
CA PRO A 58 -6.73 0.50 16.25
C PRO A 58 -7.49 -0.83 16.13
N ALA A 59 -8.43 -1.09 17.04
CA ALA A 59 -9.11 -2.38 17.16
C ALA A 59 -9.90 -2.83 15.90
N GLY A 60 -10.32 -1.89 15.04
CA GLY A 60 -11.06 -2.19 13.81
C GLY A 60 -10.18 -2.53 12.60
N LEU A 61 -8.85 -2.42 12.71
CA LEU A 61 -7.97 -2.50 11.55
C LEU A 61 -8.06 -3.84 10.82
N THR A 62 -8.07 -4.94 11.57
CA THR A 62 -8.11 -6.29 10.98
C THR A 62 -9.35 -6.47 10.10
N PHE A 63 -10.52 -6.02 10.54
CA PHE A 63 -11.75 -6.09 9.74
C PHE A 63 -11.72 -5.13 8.55
N LEU A 64 -11.23 -3.90 8.77
CA LEU A 64 -11.11 -2.91 7.71
C LEU A 64 -10.21 -3.39 6.55
N LEU A 65 -9.14 -4.13 6.84
CA LEU A 65 -8.19 -4.61 5.84
C LEU A 65 -8.45 -6.07 5.39
N GLY A 66 -9.40 -6.77 6.01
CA GLY A 66 -9.65 -8.19 5.74
C GLY A 66 -8.54 -9.11 6.26
N GLY A 67 -7.85 -8.72 7.33
CA GLY A 67 -6.83 -9.53 8.00
C GLY A 67 -5.47 -9.59 7.32
N HIS A 68 -5.28 -8.83 6.24
CA HIS A 68 -4.03 -8.84 5.48
C HIS A 68 -3.54 -7.42 5.19
N GLY A 69 -2.21 -7.24 5.22
CA GLY A 69 -1.59 -6.01 4.75
C GLY A 69 -1.55 -5.93 3.22
N MET A 70 -0.63 -5.12 2.68
CA MET A 70 -0.60 -4.81 1.25
C MET A 70 0.56 -5.50 0.54
N GLN A 71 0.31 -6.15 -0.60
CA GLN A 71 1.39 -6.58 -1.50
C GLN A 71 1.90 -5.36 -2.26
N ILE A 72 3.23 -5.19 -2.31
CA ILE A 72 3.88 -4.07 -3.01
C ILE A 72 5.01 -4.52 -3.92
N GLU A 73 5.37 -3.62 -4.84
CA GLU A 73 6.66 -3.59 -5.53
C GLU A 73 7.32 -2.23 -5.33
N ILE A 74 8.61 -2.21 -5.02
CA ILE A 74 9.45 -1.02 -4.93
C ILE A 74 10.42 -1.05 -6.10
N ALA A 75 10.12 -0.31 -7.15
CA ALA A 75 10.94 -0.26 -8.35
C ALA A 75 11.95 0.89 -8.27
N TYR A 76 13.23 0.52 -8.25
CA TYR A 76 14.33 1.48 -8.27
C TYR A 76 14.61 1.92 -9.71
N ARG A 77 15.35 3.02 -9.84
CA ARG A 77 15.77 3.60 -11.13
C ARG A 77 17.28 3.68 -11.16
N GLN A 78 17.87 3.68 -12.35
CA GLN A 78 19.33 3.80 -12.49
C GLN A 78 19.90 5.12 -11.92
N ALA A 79 19.06 6.14 -11.72
CA ALA A 79 19.44 7.39 -11.09
C ALA A 79 19.30 7.39 -9.55
N TYR A 80 18.90 6.29 -8.93
CA TYR A 80 18.87 6.18 -7.47
C TYR A 80 20.31 6.26 -6.90
N PRO A 81 20.56 6.96 -5.78
CA PRO A 81 19.61 7.58 -4.85
C PRO A 81 19.24 9.03 -5.17
N MET A 82 19.66 9.60 -6.31
CA MET A 82 19.32 10.98 -6.68
C MET A 82 17.84 11.18 -7.00
N VAL A 83 17.15 10.11 -7.39
CA VAL A 83 15.69 10.06 -7.51
C VAL A 83 15.14 8.97 -6.60
N PRO A 84 13.97 9.17 -5.98
CA PRO A 84 13.37 8.15 -5.13
C PRO A 84 12.92 6.94 -5.97
N PRO A 85 12.81 5.75 -5.35
CA PRO A 85 12.16 4.61 -5.97
C PRO A 85 10.65 4.87 -6.07
N ARG A 86 9.98 4.11 -6.93
CA ARG A 86 8.52 4.12 -7.03
C ARG A 86 7.96 2.93 -6.28
N ILE A 87 6.89 3.16 -5.53
CA ILE A 87 6.16 2.09 -4.83
C ILE A 87 4.85 1.85 -5.57
N PHE A 88 4.62 0.61 -5.97
CA PHE A 88 3.39 0.16 -6.63
C PHE A 88 2.62 -0.75 -5.68
N PRO A 89 1.36 -0.42 -5.35
CA PRO A 89 0.45 -1.34 -4.70
C PRO A 89 0.00 -2.41 -5.72
N VAL A 90 0.27 -3.68 -5.39
CA VAL A 90 -0.07 -4.83 -6.24
C VAL A 90 -1.40 -5.43 -5.80
N ASP A 91 -1.63 -5.52 -4.50
CA ASP A 91 -2.86 -6.05 -3.91
C ASP A 91 -3.17 -5.31 -2.59
N PRO A 92 -4.20 -4.45 -2.56
CA PRO A 92 -5.12 -4.13 -3.65
C PRO A 92 -4.44 -3.28 -4.73
N ARG A 93 -4.82 -3.50 -5.99
CA ARG A 93 -4.41 -2.63 -7.11
C ARG A 93 -5.42 -1.49 -7.28
N PRO A 94 -4.97 -0.22 -7.33
CA PRO A 94 -5.83 0.91 -7.67
C PRO A 94 -6.50 0.72 -9.03
N GLU A 95 -7.77 1.10 -9.11
CA GLU A 95 -8.53 1.08 -10.34
C GLU A 95 -8.06 2.20 -11.29
N PRO A 96 -8.19 2.03 -12.62
CA PRO A 96 -7.77 3.05 -13.58
C PRO A 96 -8.35 4.44 -13.32
N VAL A 97 -9.59 4.52 -12.83
CA VAL A 97 -10.24 5.79 -12.49
C VAL A 97 -9.60 6.46 -11.26
N GLU A 98 -9.10 5.68 -10.31
CA GLU A 98 -8.44 6.16 -9.10
C GLU A 98 -7.07 6.77 -9.43
N CYS A 99 -6.38 6.24 -10.45
CA CYS A 99 -5.13 6.80 -11.00
C CYS A 99 -5.30 8.15 -11.72
N THR A 100 -6.54 8.61 -11.94
CA THR A 100 -6.83 9.90 -12.59
C THR A 100 -7.21 11.00 -11.62
N GLN A 101 -7.39 10.68 -10.33
CA GLN A 101 -7.91 11.59 -9.32
C GLN A 101 -6.91 11.73 -8.17
N HIS A 102 -6.42 12.95 -7.93
CA HIS A 102 -5.41 13.21 -6.91
C HIS A 102 -5.80 12.78 -5.49
N ARG A 103 -7.11 12.71 -5.19
CA ARG A 103 -7.65 12.31 -3.87
C ARG A 103 -7.27 10.91 -3.41
N TRP A 104 -6.80 10.04 -4.32
CA TRP A 104 -6.31 8.70 -4.00
C TRP A 104 -4.81 8.64 -3.79
N HIS A 105 -4.07 9.73 -4.01
CA HIS A 105 -2.61 9.76 -3.98
C HIS A 105 -1.95 8.63 -4.80
N VAL A 106 -2.50 8.37 -6.00
CA VAL A 106 -1.95 7.44 -6.98
C VAL A 106 -1.61 8.23 -8.26
N ASN A 107 -0.42 8.00 -8.80
CA ASN A 107 0.03 8.57 -10.06
C ASN A 107 -0.62 7.85 -11.26
N GLY A 108 -0.59 8.46 -12.43
CA GLY A 108 -1.17 7.87 -13.65
C GLY A 108 -0.57 6.51 -14.07
N ASP A 109 0.63 6.16 -13.58
CA ASP A 109 1.26 4.85 -13.81
C ASP A 109 0.90 3.80 -12.75
N GLY A 110 0.06 4.16 -11.77
CA GLY A 110 -0.32 3.29 -10.65
C GLY A 110 0.65 3.33 -9.46
N SER A 111 1.76 4.07 -9.53
CA SER A 111 2.64 4.25 -8.37
C SER A 111 2.03 5.19 -7.34
N LEU A 112 2.36 5.01 -6.07
CA LEU A 112 1.92 5.92 -5.01
C LEU A 112 2.58 7.29 -5.14
N CYS A 113 1.80 8.33 -4.92
CA CYS A 113 2.25 9.70 -4.77
C CYS A 113 2.79 9.90 -3.34
N GLN A 114 4.04 9.49 -3.11
CA GLN A 114 4.64 9.47 -1.77
C GLN A 114 5.09 10.83 -1.23
N PHE A 115 5.11 11.84 -2.10
CA PHE A 115 5.64 13.16 -1.81
C PHE A 115 4.61 14.22 -2.16
N GLN A 116 4.49 15.22 -1.28
CA GLN A 116 3.66 16.39 -1.54
C GLN A 116 4.29 17.32 -2.59
N THR A 117 5.62 17.26 -2.72
CA THR A 117 6.40 18.04 -3.69
C THR A 117 7.57 17.20 -4.21
N ASP A 118 7.97 17.40 -5.46
CA ASP A 118 9.09 16.68 -6.09
C ASP A 118 10.45 16.91 -5.41
N THR A 119 10.56 17.94 -4.57
CA THR A 119 11.77 18.29 -3.80
C THR A 119 11.85 17.62 -2.43
N ALA A 120 10.89 16.78 -2.07
CA ALA A 120 10.80 16.20 -0.73
C ALA A 120 11.71 14.98 -0.48
N TRP A 121 12.43 14.51 -1.50
CA TRP A 121 13.39 13.41 -1.35
C TRP A 121 14.82 13.93 -1.20
N ASP A 122 15.46 13.60 -0.07
CA ASP A 122 16.90 13.73 0.11
C ASP A 122 17.57 12.38 -0.24
N PRO A 123 18.65 12.34 -1.03
CA PRO A 123 19.41 11.11 -1.30
C PRO A 123 19.98 10.41 -0.06
N ARG A 124 19.82 10.96 1.15
CA ARG A 124 20.16 10.35 2.44
C ARG A 124 18.95 9.75 3.16
N ASP A 125 17.73 10.05 2.72
CA ASP A 125 16.50 9.53 3.31
C ASP A 125 16.44 8.00 3.18
N SER A 126 15.77 7.36 4.14
CA SER A 126 15.56 5.93 4.12
C SER A 126 14.41 5.57 3.18
N VAL A 127 14.57 4.48 2.43
CA VAL A 127 13.46 3.90 1.67
C VAL A 127 12.36 3.38 2.60
N CYS A 128 12.70 2.99 3.84
CA CYS A 128 11.74 2.51 4.83
C CYS A 128 10.67 3.56 5.15
N ASP A 129 11.02 4.86 5.15
CA ASP A 129 10.06 5.93 5.37
C ASP A 129 8.96 5.95 4.28
N LEU A 130 9.32 5.60 3.04
CA LEU A 130 8.37 5.46 1.93
C LEU A 130 7.52 4.21 2.07
N ILE A 131 8.09 3.12 2.58
CA ILE A 131 7.38 1.85 2.80
C ILE A 131 6.33 2.02 3.91
N VAL A 132 6.67 2.71 5.00
CA VAL A 132 5.72 3.02 6.08
C VAL A 132 4.56 3.87 5.54
N LYS A 133 4.85 4.88 4.71
CA LYS A 133 3.81 5.68 4.04
C LYS A 133 2.94 4.85 3.11
N ALA A 134 3.50 3.87 2.40
CA ALA A 134 2.72 2.95 1.58
C ALA A 134 1.73 2.12 2.42
N ALA A 135 2.16 1.61 3.59
CA ALA A 135 1.26 0.91 4.50
C ALA A 135 0.17 1.82 5.07
N ALA A 136 0.51 3.08 5.41
CA ALA A 136 -0.47 4.09 5.80
C ALA A 136 -1.51 4.35 4.69
N TRP A 137 -1.05 4.47 3.43
CA TRP A 137 -1.92 4.63 2.27
C TRP A 137 -2.93 3.47 2.14
N ARG A 138 -2.53 2.21 2.40
CA ARG A 138 -3.44 1.05 2.35
C ARG A 138 -4.65 1.19 3.28
N ILE A 139 -4.43 1.82 4.44
CA ILE A 139 -5.45 2.02 5.47
C ILE A 139 -6.44 3.08 5.01
N GLU A 140 -5.92 4.23 4.56
CA GLU A 140 -6.75 5.30 4.00
C GLU A 140 -7.49 4.83 2.74
N TYR A 141 -6.87 3.98 1.93
CA TYR A 141 -7.50 3.38 0.75
C TYR A 141 -8.70 2.51 1.15
N ALA A 142 -8.59 1.68 2.18
CA ALA A 142 -9.74 0.91 2.68
C ALA A 142 -10.86 1.82 3.21
N LEU A 143 -10.53 2.88 3.95
CA LEU A 143 -11.51 3.84 4.43
C LEU A 143 -12.25 4.54 3.28
N MET A 144 -11.52 4.91 2.22
CA MET A 144 -12.10 5.46 0.99
C MET A 144 -13.05 4.46 0.31
N LYS A 145 -12.63 3.19 0.16
CA LYS A 145 -13.48 2.15 -0.44
C LYS A 145 -14.71 1.82 0.42
N ALA A 146 -14.62 1.98 1.73
CA ALA A 146 -15.75 1.86 2.66
C ALA A 146 -16.65 3.11 2.69
N GLY A 147 -16.28 4.20 1.99
CA GLY A 147 -17.03 5.47 2.01
C GLY A 147 -16.90 6.25 3.32
N ALA A 148 -15.95 5.89 4.19
CA ALA A 148 -15.66 6.59 5.43
C ALA A 148 -14.80 7.86 5.20
N LEU A 149 -14.09 7.92 4.07
CA LEU A 149 -13.36 9.09 3.60
C LEU A 149 -13.77 9.43 2.16
N ASP A 150 -13.85 10.73 1.88
CA ASP A 150 -14.05 11.24 0.51
C ASP A 150 -12.72 11.52 -0.22
N GLN A 151 -11.67 11.80 0.56
CA GLN A 151 -10.30 12.04 0.11
C GLN A 151 -9.29 11.55 1.16
N MET A 152 -8.13 11.11 0.70
CA MET A 152 -7.00 10.79 1.58
C MET A 152 -6.40 12.06 2.19
N THR A 153 -5.71 11.88 3.31
CA THR A 153 -5.03 12.95 4.02
C THR A 153 -3.79 13.39 3.25
N LEU A 154 -3.53 14.70 3.26
CA LEU A 154 -2.39 15.26 2.55
C LEU A 154 -1.05 14.78 3.14
N HIS A 155 -0.98 14.62 4.47
CA HIS A 155 0.25 14.27 5.20
C HIS A 155 0.38 12.78 5.54
N GLY A 156 -0.65 11.97 5.25
CA GLY A 156 -0.74 10.58 5.69
C GLY A 156 -0.95 10.44 7.20
N ILE A 157 -1.18 9.22 7.65
CA ILE A 157 -1.44 8.89 9.07
C ILE A 157 -0.25 8.33 9.87
N VAL A 158 0.96 8.43 9.31
CA VAL A 158 2.16 7.82 9.92
C VAL A 158 2.39 8.31 11.35
N SER A 159 2.34 9.63 11.53
CA SER A 159 2.48 10.31 12.83
C SER A 159 1.19 11.01 13.29
N ASP A 160 0.10 10.88 12.53
CA ASP A 160 -1.19 11.49 12.85
C ASP A 160 -2.19 10.40 13.24
N SER A 161 -2.72 10.49 14.46
CA SER A 161 -3.72 9.57 15.01
C SER A 161 -5.16 10.00 14.76
N SER A 162 -5.39 11.08 13.99
CA SER A 162 -6.72 11.65 13.74
C SER A 162 -7.72 10.67 13.12
N LEU A 163 -7.25 9.63 12.41
CA LEU A 163 -8.10 8.62 11.79
C LEU A 163 -8.32 7.34 12.63
N ASP A 164 -7.73 7.22 13.82
CA ASP A 164 -7.77 5.97 14.60
C ASP A 164 -9.17 5.55 15.02
N ASP A 165 -9.95 6.53 15.50
CA ASP A 165 -11.34 6.32 15.88
C ASP A 165 -12.17 5.93 14.66
N LEU A 166 -11.89 6.54 13.50
CA LEU A 166 -12.57 6.23 12.24
C LEU A 166 -12.24 4.81 11.75
N ILE A 167 -10.97 4.37 11.87
CA ILE A 167 -10.54 3.00 11.57
C ILE A 167 -11.31 2.02 12.46
N THR A 168 -11.40 2.33 13.76
CA THR A 168 -12.10 1.48 14.74
C THR A 168 -13.59 1.35 14.40
N ILE A 169 -14.28 2.47 14.20
CA ILE A 169 -15.72 2.51 13.91
C ILE A 169 -16.02 1.80 12.58
N THR A 170 -15.26 2.10 11.53
CA THR A 170 -15.49 1.53 10.20
C THR A 170 -15.26 0.01 10.21
N GLY A 171 -14.19 -0.46 10.85
CA GLY A 171 -13.91 -1.89 10.96
C GLY A 171 -15.01 -2.66 11.69
N GLN A 172 -15.54 -2.11 12.79
CA GLN A 172 -16.63 -2.73 13.56
C GLN A 172 -17.95 -2.79 12.78
N HIS A 173 -18.24 -1.78 11.95
CA HIS A 173 -19.40 -1.81 11.06
C HIS A 173 -19.29 -2.88 9.99
N LEU A 174 -18.10 -3.08 9.42
CA LEU A 174 -17.85 -4.13 8.43
C LEU A 174 -18.02 -5.53 9.04
N ASP A 175 -17.45 -5.76 10.23
CA ASP A 175 -17.63 -7.03 10.97
C ASP A 175 -19.10 -7.36 11.22
N SER A 176 -19.89 -6.36 11.64
CA SER A 176 -21.32 -6.53 11.92
C SER A 176 -22.15 -6.82 10.66
N THR A 177 -21.68 -6.39 9.48
CA THR A 177 -22.41 -6.56 8.21
C THR A 177 -22.20 -7.96 7.63
N ASP A 178 -21.01 -8.54 7.80
CA ASP A 178 -20.70 -9.91 7.35
C ASP A 178 -21.31 -10.99 8.28
N ALA A 179 -21.67 -10.63 9.52
CA ALA A 179 -22.28 -11.54 10.50
C ALA A 179 -23.79 -11.82 10.28
N HIS A 180 -24.43 -11.28 9.23
CA HIS A 180 -25.84 -11.55 8.89
C HIS A 180 -26.02 -12.11 7.47
N PRO A 181 -25.98 -13.44 7.26
CA PRO A 181 -26.70 -14.01 6.13
C PRO A 181 -28.20 -13.87 6.45
N LYS A 182 -28.92 -13.01 5.72
CA LYS A 182 -30.39 -13.00 5.74
C LYS A 182 -30.88 -14.41 5.40
N GLY A 183 -31.28 -15.16 6.42
CA GLY A 183 -32.20 -16.27 6.26
C GLY A 183 -33.42 -15.75 5.51
N ALA A 184 -33.72 -16.37 4.38
CA ALA A 184 -34.97 -16.15 3.68
C ALA A 184 -36.10 -16.57 4.62
N GLU A 185 -36.77 -15.59 5.24
CA GLU A 185 -38.06 -15.79 5.89
C GLU A 185 -39.11 -16.12 4.80
N SER A 186 -39.49 -17.39 4.80
CA SER A 186 -40.85 -17.91 4.71
C SER A 186 -41.93 -16.91 4.27
N ALA A 187 -42.41 -17.05 3.03
CA ALA A 187 -43.74 -16.61 2.65
C ALA A 187 -44.65 -17.84 2.48
N GLU A 188 -45.57 -17.95 3.43
CA GLU A 188 -46.92 -18.52 3.33
C GLU A 188 -47.11 -19.91 2.70
N SER A 189 -47.22 -20.86 3.62
CA SER A 189 -48.14 -22.00 3.56
C SER A 189 -49.57 -21.53 3.23
N VAL A 190 -50.04 -21.83 2.02
CA VAL A 190 -51.49 -21.90 1.74
C VAL A 190 -51.95 -23.30 2.09
N ASP A 191 -52.64 -23.35 3.23
CA ASP A 191 -53.53 -24.40 3.66
C ASP A 191 -54.63 -24.64 2.62
N SER A 192 -54.86 -25.91 2.28
CA SER A 192 -56.04 -26.35 1.54
C SER A 192 -56.32 -27.80 1.95
N GLY A 193 -56.90 -27.94 3.13
CA GLY A 193 -57.66 -29.13 3.52
C GLY A 193 -58.91 -29.32 2.65
N GLU A 194 -58.95 -30.50 2.02
CA GLU A 194 -60.01 -31.53 2.03
C GLU A 194 -61.51 -31.25 1.67
N GLU A 195 -62.11 -32.32 1.12
CA GLU A 195 -63.54 -32.70 1.02
C GLU A 195 -64.35 -32.34 -0.24
N ARG A 196 -64.36 -33.22 -1.26
CA ARG A 196 -65.38 -34.28 -1.48
C ARG A 196 -65.17 -35.06 -2.78
#